data_AF-A0A378MHM7-F1
#
_entry.id   AF-A0A378MHM7-F1
#
_cell.length_a   1.000
_cell.length_b   1.000
_cell.length_c   1.000
_cell.angle_alpha   90.00
_cell.angle_beta   90.00
_cell.angle_gamma   90.00
#
_symmetry.space_group_name_H-M   'P 1'
#
loop_
_entity.id
_entity.type
_entity.pdbx_description
1 polymer ?
#
loop_
_entity_poly.entity_id
_entity_poly.type
_entity_poly.pdbx_seq_one_letter_code
_entity_poly.pdbx_strand_id
1 'polypeptide(L)'
;MAGIFFIIDFQKEAELVDGLVQHYRDQGWVPRWIAPGGTNSMVGTNSDIIFADAMMKNISMDKEAAYQSALKNASAFSDDLVNGGRKDLNQSAFLGYVPSEEDSFGLSWSMEGYINDLGLYKMAKKLGHKDEAAYYKNRALGYTEMFYSGNGVENKWFKGRKANGSWTTKASDFSPIEWSRDYTETDAYNMAVSVPQDGNGLAALYGGPKKLTEKIDSIVNTPGDFTTSGGVIHEMREAREVKLGQYGHSNQPSHHILYMYAFSSEPWKTQKYVRDILARTYVGSDFGQGYIGDEDNGEQSAWQILSSMGLYPLTLSSNQFVLGSPLFKSASIKLPNGKTLTVDAPNNSDKNVYVDKVTFNGKKITSLAIDYKTIMKGGTLKFNMSAKPNKKRGTAAKDKPMSLTKSGKTPTVKTDVLDHSSAVKSTIDNYQELIDNNSKTSVQIDNKNELTVSFNKAKKVKLLTLTNTKTKTTFKTIKVLGSQNGKKWQKVSTIKQLDFNYDYFTKPFLINPNSRKFKHYKLVFSGSGELGEVELLGNN
;
A
#
# COMPACT_ATOMS: atom_id res chain seq x y z
N MET A 1 11.39 11.67 -3.81
CA MET A 1 12.72 11.62 -3.15
C MET A 1 13.26 10.20 -2.88
N ALA A 2 12.48 9.22 -2.40
CA ALA A 2 12.98 7.92 -1.92
C ALA A 2 13.24 6.81 -2.98
N GLY A 3 13.78 7.14 -4.15
CA GLY A 3 14.00 6.13 -5.21
C GLY A 3 15.47 5.84 -5.48
N ILE A 4 16.23 6.91 -5.73
CA ILE A 4 17.54 6.83 -6.37
C ILE A 4 18.71 6.98 -5.40
N PHE A 5 18.58 7.78 -4.34
CA PHE A 5 19.66 8.05 -3.39
C PHE A 5 20.21 6.78 -2.71
N PHE A 6 19.36 5.76 -2.49
CA PHE A 6 19.77 4.42 -2.04
C PHE A 6 20.82 3.71 -2.93
N ILE A 7 21.06 4.16 -4.16
CA ILE A 7 22.06 3.60 -5.07
C ILE A 7 23.12 4.61 -5.52
N ILE A 8 23.03 5.89 -5.10
CA ILE A 8 24.02 6.93 -5.44
C ILE A 8 24.69 7.57 -4.23
N ASP A 9 23.99 7.74 -3.09
CA ASP A 9 24.56 8.39 -1.91
C ASP A 9 23.86 7.95 -0.61
N PHE A 10 24.56 7.15 0.21
CA PHE A 10 24.06 6.70 1.52
C PHE A 10 24.05 7.80 2.58
N GLN A 11 25.00 8.72 2.52
CA GLN A 11 25.09 9.79 3.51
C GLN A 11 23.95 10.77 3.28
N LYS A 12 23.71 11.16 2.02
CA LYS A 12 22.60 12.06 1.70
C LYS A 12 21.25 11.42 1.98
N GLU A 13 21.08 10.14 1.65
CA GLU A 13 19.85 9.41 2.01
C GLU A 13 19.61 9.39 3.53
N ALA A 14 20.66 9.09 4.32
CA ALA A 14 20.56 9.08 5.77
C ALA A 14 20.20 10.47 6.34
N GLU A 15 20.82 11.52 5.82
CA GLU A 15 20.54 12.91 6.19
C GLU A 15 19.08 13.29 5.90
N LEU A 16 18.59 13.01 4.69
CA LEU A 16 17.23 13.34 4.28
C LEU A 16 16.19 12.57 5.08
N VAL A 17 16.40 11.26 5.28
CA VAL A 17 15.45 10.42 6.01
C VAL A 17 15.44 10.75 7.50
N ASP A 18 16.58 10.96 8.15
CA ASP A 18 16.59 11.39 9.56
C ASP A 18 16.06 12.82 9.71
N GLY A 19 16.22 13.68 8.70
CA GLY A 19 15.56 14.99 8.64
C GLY A 19 14.03 14.89 8.62
N LEU A 20 13.46 13.92 7.88
CA LEU A 20 12.02 13.63 7.97
C LEU A 20 11.62 13.14 9.38
N VAL A 21 12.44 12.30 10.01
CA VAL A 21 12.22 11.87 11.40
C VAL A 21 12.32 13.04 12.38
N GLN A 22 13.14 14.05 12.10
CA GLN A 22 13.27 15.23 12.94
C GLN A 22 11.94 15.98 13.10
N HIS A 23 11.11 16.06 12.06
CA HIS A 23 9.75 16.62 12.19
C HIS A 23 8.94 15.89 13.27
N TYR A 24 9.01 14.56 13.33
CA TYR A 24 8.33 13.80 14.38
C TYR A 24 8.89 14.10 15.78
N ARG A 25 10.21 14.28 15.92
CA ARG A 25 10.82 14.64 17.21
C ARG A 25 10.37 16.03 17.68
N ASP A 26 10.26 16.97 16.75
CA ASP A 26 9.97 18.38 17.08
C ASP A 26 8.49 18.63 17.36
N GLN A 27 7.57 17.98 16.63
CA GLN A 27 6.13 18.26 16.72
C GLN A 27 5.24 17.02 16.90
N GLY A 28 5.84 15.84 17.03
CA GLY A 28 5.11 14.58 17.25
C GLY A 28 4.44 13.99 16.02
N TRP A 29 4.63 14.58 14.82
CA TRP A 29 4.11 14.11 13.54
C TRP A 29 5.08 14.43 12.39
N VAL A 30 5.04 13.62 11.33
CA VAL A 30 5.69 13.95 10.05
C VAL A 30 4.62 14.46 9.10
N PRO A 31 4.72 15.72 8.62
CA PRO A 31 3.80 16.24 7.62
C PRO A 31 3.88 15.46 6.31
N ARG A 32 2.74 15.38 5.61
CA ARG A 32 2.66 14.70 4.30
C ARG A 32 3.36 15.50 3.20
N TRP A 33 3.19 16.82 3.22
CA TRP A 33 3.93 17.78 2.41
C TRP A 33 4.62 18.81 3.30
N ILE A 34 5.84 19.19 2.89
CA ILE A 34 6.74 20.04 3.67
C ILE A 34 7.22 21.20 2.79
N ALA A 35 6.80 22.44 3.09
CA ALA A 35 7.18 23.64 2.33
C ALA A 35 7.11 24.96 3.14
N PRO A 36 8.08 25.28 4.01
CA PRO A 36 9.01 24.38 4.68
C PRO A 36 8.38 23.70 5.92
N GLY A 37 7.19 24.15 6.34
CA GLY A 37 6.37 23.50 7.36
C GLY A 37 5.33 22.56 6.75
N GLY A 38 4.49 21.95 7.58
CA GLY A 38 3.42 21.09 7.11
C GLY A 38 2.41 21.84 6.24
N THR A 39 2.03 21.22 5.12
CA THR A 39 0.97 21.70 4.22
C THR A 39 -0.05 20.58 4.04
N ASN A 40 -1.35 20.92 4.03
CA ASN A 40 -2.43 19.96 3.82
C ASN A 40 -2.55 19.54 2.35
N SER A 41 -1.58 18.79 1.88
CA SER A 41 -1.42 18.28 0.52
C SER A 41 -0.46 17.07 0.59
N MET A 42 -0.44 16.11 -0.32
CA MET A 42 -1.56 15.46 -1.00
C MET A 42 -1.97 14.23 -0.16
N VAL A 43 -2.82 13.33 -0.67
CA VAL A 43 -3.29 12.14 0.07
C VAL A 43 -2.16 11.18 0.52
N GLY A 44 -2.46 10.27 1.45
CA GLY A 44 -1.53 9.23 1.90
C GLY A 44 -0.58 9.66 3.01
N THR A 45 0.25 8.75 3.54
CA THR A 45 1.25 9.06 4.59
C THR A 45 2.60 8.50 4.17
N ASN A 46 3.03 8.86 2.96
CA ASN A 46 4.10 8.18 2.23
C ASN A 46 5.48 8.24 2.88
N SER A 47 5.67 9.08 3.90
CA SER A 47 6.81 8.95 4.83
C SER A 47 6.94 7.54 5.41
N ASP A 48 5.83 6.86 5.69
CA ASP A 48 5.80 5.54 6.33
C ASP A 48 6.53 4.48 5.47
N ILE A 49 6.24 4.44 4.16
CA ILE A 49 6.89 3.50 3.25
C ILE A 49 8.34 3.89 2.93
N ILE A 50 8.65 5.20 2.94
CA ILE A 50 10.02 5.72 2.80
C ILE A 50 10.89 5.24 3.97
N PHE A 51 10.42 5.43 5.20
CA PHE A 51 11.10 4.94 6.41
C PHE A 51 11.28 3.41 6.37
N ALA A 52 10.25 2.68 5.96
CA ALA A 52 10.35 1.24 5.83
C ALA A 52 11.42 0.81 4.82
N ASP A 53 11.51 1.47 3.66
CA ASP A 53 12.49 1.17 2.63
C ASP A 53 13.93 1.46 3.10
N ALA A 54 14.16 2.63 3.70
CA ALA A 54 15.42 2.99 4.33
C ALA A 54 15.82 1.96 5.41
N MET A 55 14.88 1.55 6.26
CA MET A 55 15.10 0.54 7.28
C MET A 55 15.45 -0.81 6.65
N MET A 56 14.78 -1.24 5.59
CA MET A 56 15.04 -2.53 4.91
C MET A 56 16.41 -2.56 4.20
N LYS A 57 16.90 -1.40 3.79
CA LYS A 57 18.23 -1.21 3.17
C LYS A 57 19.34 -0.94 4.18
N ASN A 58 19.00 -0.79 5.47
CA ASN A 58 19.91 -0.44 6.58
C ASN A 58 20.56 0.94 6.43
N ILE A 59 19.83 1.91 5.88
CA ILE A 59 20.22 3.31 5.96
C ILE A 59 20.19 3.76 7.42
N SER A 60 21.15 4.62 7.79
CA SER A 60 21.23 5.18 9.14
C SER A 60 20.13 6.21 9.36
N MET A 61 19.36 6.03 10.43
CA MET A 61 18.32 6.93 10.92
C MET A 61 17.89 6.44 12.31
N ASP A 62 17.15 7.24 13.06
CA ASP A 62 16.45 6.76 14.25
C ASP A 62 15.23 5.91 13.89
N LYS A 63 15.48 4.60 13.91
CA LYS A 63 14.51 3.57 13.50
C LYS A 63 13.31 3.50 14.43
N GLU A 64 13.49 3.80 15.70
CA GLU A 64 12.40 3.74 16.68
C GLU A 64 11.48 4.95 16.48
N ALA A 65 12.02 6.16 16.40
CA ALA A 65 11.23 7.36 16.11
C ALA A 65 10.52 7.27 14.74
N ALA A 66 11.19 6.77 13.70
CA ALA A 66 10.58 6.51 12.40
C ALA A 66 9.40 5.53 12.48
N TYR A 67 9.55 4.44 13.24
CA TYR A 67 8.48 3.47 13.45
C TYR A 67 7.33 4.06 14.26
N GLN A 68 7.60 4.78 15.36
CA GLN A 68 6.57 5.41 16.19
C GLN A 68 5.79 6.47 15.42
N SER A 69 6.45 7.24 14.55
CA SER A 69 5.77 8.17 13.62
C SER A 69 4.79 7.44 12.71
N ALA A 70 5.26 6.40 12.03
CA ALA A 70 4.43 5.64 11.10
C ALA A 70 3.27 4.93 11.81
N LEU A 71 3.53 4.38 13.00
CA LEU A 71 2.51 3.79 13.86
C LEU A 71 1.44 4.83 14.22
N LYS A 72 1.84 6.02 14.68
CA LYS A 72 0.92 7.10 15.03
C LYS A 72 0.03 7.51 13.84
N ASN A 73 0.62 7.69 12.66
CA ASN A 73 -0.12 7.95 11.40
C ASN A 73 -1.25 6.94 11.16
N ALA A 74 -0.98 5.66 11.41
CA ALA A 74 -1.88 4.57 11.08
C ALA A 74 -2.84 4.15 12.20
N SER A 75 -2.68 4.68 13.41
CA SER A 75 -3.46 4.23 14.58
C SER A 75 -3.93 5.32 15.54
N ALA A 76 -3.47 6.58 15.44
CA ALA A 76 -4.00 7.70 16.22
C ALA A 76 -4.79 8.64 15.32
N PHE A 77 -6.06 8.89 15.66
CA PHE A 77 -6.87 9.86 14.92
C PHE A 77 -6.38 11.31 15.13
N SER A 78 -6.43 12.11 14.07
CA SER A 78 -6.16 13.55 14.09
C SER A 78 -7.23 14.27 13.27
N ASP A 79 -7.85 15.30 13.85
CA ASP A 79 -8.77 16.21 13.12
C ASP A 79 -8.00 17.19 12.20
N ASP A 80 -6.71 17.43 12.48
CA ASP A 80 -5.83 18.28 11.67
C ASP A 80 -4.78 17.43 10.94
N LEU A 81 -4.87 17.41 9.61
CA LEU A 81 -3.97 16.64 8.74
C LEU A 81 -2.83 17.48 8.16
N VAL A 82 -2.68 18.75 8.55
CA VAL A 82 -1.55 19.61 8.13
C VAL A 82 -0.23 19.01 8.60
N ASN A 83 -0.19 18.55 9.85
CA ASN A 83 1.04 18.07 10.48
C ASN A 83 1.26 16.56 10.34
N GLY A 84 0.23 15.77 10.04
CA GLY A 84 0.32 14.32 9.88
C GLY A 84 -1.01 13.61 10.17
N GLY A 85 -1.01 12.28 10.15
CA GLY A 85 -2.20 11.47 10.33
C GLY A 85 -2.87 11.04 9.03
N ARG A 86 -3.80 10.10 9.15
CA ARG A 86 -4.60 9.58 8.04
C ARG A 86 -6.04 10.07 8.13
N LYS A 87 -6.62 10.35 6.97
CA LYS A 87 -7.98 10.88 6.86
C LYS A 87 -9.02 9.94 7.48
N ASP A 88 -9.93 10.56 8.24
CA ASP A 88 -11.09 9.94 8.89
C ASP A 88 -10.74 8.64 9.64
N LEU A 89 -9.54 8.58 10.25
CA LEU A 89 -9.07 7.39 10.95
C LEU A 89 -9.98 6.96 12.11
N ASN A 90 -10.81 7.89 12.61
CA ASN A 90 -11.80 7.58 13.62
C ASN A 90 -12.86 6.58 13.15
N GLN A 91 -13.05 6.41 11.84
CA GLN A 91 -13.93 5.39 11.23
C GLN A 91 -13.14 4.45 10.31
N SER A 92 -12.20 4.98 9.52
CA SER A 92 -11.51 4.23 8.48
C SER A 92 -10.62 3.10 9.00
N ALA A 93 -10.18 3.18 10.26
CA ALA A 93 -9.47 2.09 10.94
C ALA A 93 -10.33 0.82 11.07
N PHE A 94 -11.66 0.96 11.16
CA PHE A 94 -12.61 -0.10 11.46
C PHE A 94 -13.38 -0.53 10.21
N LEU A 95 -13.80 0.43 9.38
CA LEU A 95 -14.39 0.16 8.06
C LEU A 95 -13.38 -0.52 7.10
N GLY A 96 -12.08 -0.32 7.32
CA GLY A 96 -11.01 -0.83 6.47
C GLY A 96 -10.74 0.02 5.21
N TYR A 97 -11.44 1.14 5.05
CA TYR A 97 -11.28 2.13 3.99
C TYR A 97 -11.75 3.50 4.49
N VAL A 98 -11.29 4.58 3.85
CA VAL A 98 -11.78 5.94 4.09
C VAL A 98 -13.13 6.10 3.39
N PRO A 99 -14.23 6.32 4.14
CA PRO A 99 -15.54 6.47 3.54
C PRO A 99 -15.65 7.81 2.79
N SER A 100 -16.37 7.81 1.67
CA SER A 100 -16.61 9.00 0.85
C SER A 100 -18.11 9.26 0.69
N GLU A 101 -18.66 10.16 1.49
CA GLU A 101 -20.03 10.65 1.30
C GLU A 101 -20.08 11.70 0.17
N GLU A 102 -19.01 12.47 0.03
CA GLU A 102 -18.81 13.57 -0.93
C GLU A 102 -17.46 13.47 -1.65
N ASP A 103 -17.12 14.50 -2.44
CA ASP A 103 -15.82 14.60 -3.11
C ASP A 103 -14.70 14.79 -2.08
N SER A 104 -14.03 13.69 -1.77
CA SER A 104 -13.17 13.56 -0.60
C SER A 104 -11.93 12.71 -0.85
N PHE A 105 -11.82 12.14 -2.05
CA PHE A 105 -10.76 11.26 -2.51
C PHE A 105 -10.54 10.02 -1.64
N GLY A 106 -11.60 9.48 -1.03
CA GLY A 106 -11.49 8.40 -0.05
C GLY A 106 -10.90 7.12 -0.62
N LEU A 107 -11.12 6.83 -1.91
CA LEU A 107 -10.43 5.71 -2.56
C LEU A 107 -8.92 5.94 -2.64
N SER A 108 -8.47 7.12 -3.08
CA SER A 108 -7.04 7.43 -3.17
C SER A 108 -6.37 7.38 -1.80
N TRP A 109 -7.01 7.95 -0.77
CA TRP A 109 -6.57 7.83 0.62
C TRP A 109 -6.45 6.37 1.10
N SER A 110 -7.43 5.54 0.76
CA SER A 110 -7.45 4.12 1.15
C SER A 110 -6.31 3.36 0.47
N MET A 111 -6.15 3.52 -0.85
CA MET A 111 -5.14 2.82 -1.64
C MET A 111 -3.72 3.16 -1.18
N GLU A 112 -3.43 4.44 -0.96
CA GLU A 112 -2.16 4.91 -0.37
C GLU A 112 -1.95 4.35 1.04
N GLY A 113 -3.01 4.30 1.86
CA GLY A 113 -2.96 3.71 3.20
C GLY A 113 -2.49 2.24 3.17
N TYR A 114 -2.97 1.44 2.22
CA TYR A 114 -2.58 0.03 2.09
C TYR A 114 -1.11 -0.15 1.67
N ILE A 115 -0.58 0.75 0.84
CA ILE A 115 0.84 0.77 0.49
C ILE A 115 1.68 1.09 1.73
N ASN A 116 1.27 2.10 2.50
CA ASN A 116 1.96 2.49 3.74
C ASN A 116 1.87 1.41 4.84
N ASP A 117 0.77 0.66 4.91
CA ASP A 117 0.63 -0.47 5.82
C ASP A 117 1.59 -1.64 5.50
N LEU A 118 2.02 -1.80 4.24
CA LEU A 118 3.15 -2.70 3.92
C LEU A 118 4.42 -2.21 4.64
N GLY A 119 4.66 -0.90 4.63
CA GLY A 119 5.80 -0.28 5.29
C GLY A 119 5.79 -0.54 6.80
N LEU A 120 4.67 -0.27 7.47
CA LEU A 120 4.50 -0.57 8.90
C LEU A 120 4.69 -2.05 9.20
N TYR A 121 4.13 -2.95 8.38
CA TYR A 121 4.34 -4.39 8.54
C TYR A 121 5.84 -4.75 8.53
N LYS A 122 6.60 -4.18 7.58
CA LYS A 122 8.04 -4.46 7.44
C LYS A 122 8.84 -3.91 8.61
N MET A 123 8.54 -2.69 9.07
CA MET A 123 9.18 -2.08 10.23
C MET A 123 8.87 -2.85 11.52
N ALA A 124 7.59 -3.05 11.82
CA ALA A 124 7.13 -3.81 13.00
C ALA A 124 7.76 -5.20 13.06
N LYS A 125 7.79 -5.92 11.91
CA LYS A 125 8.42 -7.23 11.83
C LYS A 125 9.91 -7.19 12.12
N LYS A 126 10.62 -6.16 11.64
CA LYS A 126 12.07 -6.02 11.83
C LYS A 126 12.44 -5.65 13.28
N LEU A 127 11.59 -4.86 13.93
CA LEU A 127 11.76 -4.44 15.33
C LEU A 127 11.22 -5.46 16.35
N GLY A 128 10.40 -6.42 15.91
CA GLY A 128 9.90 -7.50 16.77
C GLY A 128 8.49 -7.28 17.33
N HIS A 129 7.79 -6.24 16.88
CA HIS A 129 6.40 -5.92 17.19
C HIS A 129 5.44 -6.87 16.45
N LYS A 130 5.20 -8.05 17.02
CA LYS A 130 4.48 -9.15 16.35
C LYS A 130 3.00 -8.87 16.13
N ASP A 131 2.35 -8.16 17.06
CA ASP A 131 0.92 -7.88 16.99
C ASP A 131 0.63 -6.88 15.87
N GLU A 132 1.38 -5.78 15.86
CA GLU A 132 1.36 -4.74 14.83
C GLU A 132 1.77 -5.31 13.47
N ALA A 133 2.82 -6.14 13.40
CA ALA A 133 3.23 -6.77 12.15
C ALA A 133 2.10 -7.65 11.56
N ALA A 134 1.36 -8.38 12.40
CA ALA A 134 0.24 -9.19 11.93
C ALA A 134 -0.95 -8.33 11.47
N TYR A 135 -1.26 -7.26 12.20
CA TYR A 135 -2.34 -6.33 11.90
C TYR A 135 -2.09 -5.52 10.63
N TYR A 136 -0.94 -4.86 10.50
CA TYR A 136 -0.62 -4.05 9.31
C TYR A 136 -0.37 -4.90 8.06
N LYS A 137 0.09 -6.15 8.21
CA LYS A 137 0.09 -7.10 7.08
C LYS A 137 -1.34 -7.39 6.58
N ASN A 138 -2.30 -7.47 7.50
CA ASN A 138 -3.70 -7.69 7.16
C ASN A 138 -4.29 -6.44 6.49
N ARG A 139 -4.03 -5.25 7.05
CA ARG A 139 -4.50 -3.98 6.48
C ARG A 139 -3.90 -3.67 5.11
N ALA A 140 -2.65 -4.03 4.84
CA ALA A 140 -2.05 -3.88 3.52
C ALA A 140 -2.78 -4.68 2.41
N LEU A 141 -3.61 -5.66 2.79
CA LEU A 141 -4.49 -6.41 1.88
C LEU A 141 -5.91 -5.79 1.76
N GLY A 142 -6.21 -4.73 2.51
CA GLY A 142 -7.53 -4.09 2.57
C GLY A 142 -8.03 -3.53 1.24
N TYR A 143 -7.13 -3.34 0.26
CA TYR A 143 -7.49 -2.99 -1.12
C TYR A 143 -8.54 -3.92 -1.73
N THR A 144 -8.65 -5.17 -1.27
CA THR A 144 -9.69 -6.10 -1.73
C THR A 144 -11.10 -5.60 -1.44
N GLU A 145 -11.29 -4.83 -0.37
CA GLU A 145 -12.59 -4.24 -0.02
C GLU A 145 -13.01 -3.14 -0.99
N MET A 146 -12.03 -2.47 -1.60
CA MET A 146 -12.29 -1.42 -2.59
C MET A 146 -12.50 -1.99 -4.00
N PHE A 147 -12.37 -3.30 -4.20
CA PHE A 147 -12.47 -3.95 -5.51
C PHE A 147 -13.91 -4.30 -5.87
N TYR A 148 -14.52 -3.50 -6.74
CA TYR A 148 -15.81 -3.79 -7.35
C TYR A 148 -15.67 -4.86 -8.44
N SER A 149 -16.28 -6.02 -8.22
CA SER A 149 -16.21 -7.16 -9.14
C SER A 149 -17.47 -7.29 -10.01
N GLY A 150 -17.59 -6.46 -11.05
CA GLY A 150 -18.60 -6.64 -12.09
C GLY A 150 -18.38 -7.87 -12.98
N ASN A 151 -19.34 -8.15 -13.86
CA ASN A 151 -19.25 -9.21 -14.85
C ASN A 151 -18.27 -8.82 -15.96
N GLY A 152 -17.23 -9.64 -16.21
CA GLY A 152 -16.18 -9.32 -17.18
C GLY A 152 -15.05 -8.46 -16.59
N VAL A 153 -13.90 -8.41 -17.26
CA VAL A 153 -12.72 -7.66 -16.77
C VAL A 153 -12.92 -6.16 -16.92
N GLU A 154 -13.59 -5.75 -18.00
CA GLU A 154 -13.99 -4.38 -18.32
C GLU A 154 -14.85 -3.74 -17.24
N ASN A 155 -15.59 -4.53 -16.44
CA ASN A 155 -16.44 -4.04 -15.35
C ASN A 155 -15.84 -4.22 -13.95
N LYS A 156 -14.55 -4.58 -13.86
CA LYS A 156 -13.80 -4.71 -12.59
C LYS A 156 -12.95 -3.48 -12.32
N TRP A 157 -13.22 -2.79 -11.21
CA TRP A 157 -12.65 -1.49 -10.87
C TRP A 157 -12.39 -1.36 -9.37
N PHE A 158 -11.43 -0.53 -8.99
CA PHE A 158 -11.42 0.01 -7.63
C PHE A 158 -12.40 1.18 -7.57
N LYS A 159 -13.29 1.20 -6.57
CA LYS A 159 -14.34 2.23 -6.43
C LYS A 159 -14.44 2.72 -4.99
N GLY A 160 -14.84 3.98 -4.80
CA GLY A 160 -15.12 4.52 -3.47
C GLY A 160 -16.29 3.83 -2.79
N ARG A 161 -16.27 3.85 -1.45
CA ARG A 161 -17.32 3.32 -0.59
C ARG A 161 -17.79 4.37 0.40
N LYS A 162 -19.07 4.33 0.73
CA LYS A 162 -19.71 5.13 1.77
C LYS A 162 -19.54 4.48 3.15
N ALA A 163 -19.79 5.22 4.23
CA ALA A 163 -19.68 4.70 5.59
C ALA A 163 -20.61 3.50 5.85
N ASN A 164 -21.75 3.44 5.14
CA ASN A 164 -22.68 2.30 5.22
C ASN A 164 -22.27 1.07 4.39
N GLY A 165 -21.08 1.06 3.79
CA GLY A 165 -20.56 -0.04 2.96
C GLY A 165 -21.04 -0.06 1.51
N SER A 166 -21.98 0.79 1.11
CA SER A 166 -22.41 0.89 -0.28
C SER A 166 -21.37 1.60 -1.15
N TRP A 167 -21.32 1.29 -2.45
CA TRP A 167 -20.45 1.99 -3.40
C TRP A 167 -20.92 3.43 -3.60
N THR A 168 -19.97 4.35 -3.79
CA THR A 168 -20.24 5.79 -4.05
C THR A 168 -21.05 6.01 -5.33
N THR A 169 -20.90 5.12 -6.30
CA THR A 169 -21.58 5.14 -7.60
C THR A 169 -22.26 3.80 -7.88
N LYS A 170 -23.46 3.83 -8.45
CA LYS A 170 -24.11 2.63 -8.98
C LYS A 170 -23.35 2.11 -10.20
N ALA A 171 -23.54 0.84 -10.55
CA ALA A 171 -22.89 0.24 -11.71
C ALA A 171 -23.25 0.93 -13.03
N SER A 172 -24.50 1.37 -13.18
CA SER A 172 -25.03 2.06 -14.36
C SER A 172 -24.46 3.47 -14.54
N ASP A 173 -24.05 4.11 -13.45
CA ASP A 173 -23.67 5.52 -13.42
C ASP A 173 -22.15 5.68 -13.30
N PHE A 174 -21.41 4.58 -13.21
CA PHE A 174 -19.97 4.59 -13.04
C PHE A 174 -19.26 4.84 -14.37
N SER A 175 -18.53 5.96 -14.45
CA SER A 175 -17.62 6.26 -15.54
C SER A 175 -16.16 6.02 -15.11
N PRO A 176 -15.41 5.11 -15.76
CA PRO A 176 -14.01 4.87 -15.42
C PRO A 176 -13.06 5.99 -15.87
N ILE A 177 -13.55 6.96 -16.64
CA ILE A 177 -12.82 8.15 -17.12
C ILE A 177 -13.26 9.44 -16.40
N GLU A 178 -14.03 9.32 -15.31
CA GLU A 178 -14.39 10.48 -14.49
C GLU A 178 -13.26 10.81 -13.51
N TRP A 179 -12.78 12.04 -13.60
CA TRP A 179 -11.78 12.64 -12.72
C TRP A 179 -12.50 13.49 -11.67
N SER A 180 -12.87 12.86 -10.55
CA SER A 180 -13.52 13.51 -9.41
C SER A 180 -13.64 12.53 -8.23
N ARG A 181 -14.17 13.03 -7.12
CA ARG A 181 -14.80 12.30 -6.02
C ARG A 181 -13.93 11.34 -5.22
N ASP A 182 -13.59 10.22 -5.86
CA ASP A 182 -12.88 9.10 -5.26
C ASP A 182 -11.37 9.16 -5.59
N TYR A 183 -11.03 9.80 -6.71
CA TYR A 183 -9.70 9.81 -7.31
C TYR A 183 -9.04 11.20 -7.15
N THR A 184 -7.82 11.24 -6.62
CA THR A 184 -7.00 12.46 -6.60
C THR A 184 -6.23 12.57 -7.90
N GLU A 185 -6.49 13.63 -8.68
CA GLU A 185 -5.78 13.97 -9.94
C GLU A 185 -5.64 12.79 -10.92
N THR A 186 -6.65 11.92 -10.94
CA THR A 186 -6.67 10.77 -11.84
C THR A 186 -8.07 10.16 -11.94
N ASP A 187 -8.15 8.98 -12.57
CA ASP A 187 -9.38 8.21 -12.75
C ASP A 187 -9.23 6.73 -12.36
N ALA A 188 -10.27 5.96 -12.65
CA ALA A 188 -10.32 4.53 -12.35
C ALA A 188 -9.33 3.70 -13.19
N TYR A 189 -8.95 4.15 -14.39
CA TYR A 189 -7.98 3.44 -15.23
C TYR A 189 -6.60 3.45 -14.59
N ASN A 190 -6.17 4.61 -14.10
CA ASN A 190 -4.84 4.76 -13.51
C ASN A 190 -4.77 4.13 -12.11
N MET A 191 -5.89 4.05 -11.39
CA MET A 191 -5.97 3.31 -10.13
C MET A 191 -6.18 1.79 -10.28
N ALA A 192 -6.53 1.28 -11.47
CA ALA A 192 -6.91 -0.12 -11.68
C ALA A 192 -5.84 -1.14 -11.27
N VAL A 193 -4.57 -0.71 -11.21
CA VAL A 193 -3.45 -1.58 -10.82
C VAL A 193 -2.55 -0.98 -9.74
N SER A 194 -3.05 -0.01 -8.96
CA SER A 194 -2.33 0.64 -7.85
C SER A 194 -2.25 -0.22 -6.59
N VAL A 195 -1.73 -1.44 -6.76
CA VAL A 195 -1.48 -2.42 -5.68
C VAL A 195 -0.06 -2.97 -5.79
N PRO A 196 0.99 -2.11 -5.75
CA PRO A 196 2.37 -2.56 -5.88
C PRO A 196 2.81 -3.51 -4.75
N GLN A 197 2.16 -3.46 -3.59
CA GLN A 197 2.39 -4.36 -2.47
C GLN A 197 1.92 -5.81 -2.71
N ASP A 198 1.00 -6.04 -3.65
CA ASP A 198 0.40 -7.35 -3.86
C ASP A 198 -0.06 -7.67 -5.29
N GLY A 199 0.85 -7.55 -6.27
CA GLY A 199 0.53 -7.83 -7.68
C GLY A 199 0.00 -9.24 -7.99
N ASN A 200 0.41 -10.28 -7.25
CA ASN A 200 -0.19 -11.62 -7.39
C ASN A 200 -1.63 -11.67 -6.87
N GLY A 201 -1.91 -10.98 -5.76
CA GLY A 201 -3.26 -10.88 -5.22
C GLY A 201 -4.17 -10.10 -6.17
N LEU A 202 -3.68 -9.00 -6.74
CA LEU A 202 -4.37 -8.25 -7.79
C LEU A 202 -4.67 -9.12 -9.01
N ALA A 203 -3.70 -9.90 -9.48
CA ALA A 203 -3.92 -10.85 -10.58
C ALA A 203 -5.05 -11.83 -10.25
N ALA A 204 -5.12 -12.34 -9.02
CA ALA A 204 -6.20 -13.23 -8.59
C ALA A 204 -7.58 -12.54 -8.61
N LEU A 205 -7.70 -11.28 -8.18
CA LEU A 205 -8.97 -10.52 -8.24
C LEU A 205 -9.51 -10.35 -9.67
N TYR A 206 -8.62 -10.13 -10.63
CA TYR A 206 -9.01 -10.06 -12.04
C TYR A 206 -9.39 -11.42 -12.64
N GLY A 207 -8.96 -12.53 -12.06
CA GLY A 207 -9.19 -13.89 -12.58
C GLY A 207 -7.93 -14.58 -13.12
N GLY A 208 -6.76 -14.11 -12.72
CA GLY A 208 -5.44 -14.65 -13.04
C GLY A 208 -4.59 -13.73 -13.93
N PRO A 209 -3.31 -14.11 -14.17
CA PRO A 209 -2.36 -13.27 -14.91
C PRO A 209 -2.81 -12.85 -16.31
N LYS A 210 -3.59 -13.69 -17.00
CA LYS A 210 -4.15 -13.37 -18.32
C LYS A 210 -5.19 -12.24 -18.23
N LYS A 211 -6.08 -12.30 -17.24
CA LYS A 211 -7.10 -11.27 -17.03
C LYS A 211 -6.50 -9.96 -16.52
N LEU A 212 -5.41 -10.03 -15.75
CA LEU A 212 -4.61 -8.85 -15.44
C LEU A 212 -3.98 -8.24 -16.69
N THR A 213 -3.44 -9.04 -17.62
CA THR A 213 -2.97 -8.53 -18.93
C THR A 213 -4.09 -7.79 -19.66
N GLU A 214 -5.28 -8.39 -19.76
CA GLU A 214 -6.45 -7.77 -20.41
C GLU A 214 -6.81 -6.41 -19.77
N LYS A 215 -6.77 -6.30 -18.43
CA LYS A 215 -7.01 -5.02 -17.75
C LYS A 215 -5.93 -3.98 -18.06
N ILE A 216 -4.64 -4.32 -17.95
CA ILE A 216 -3.57 -3.35 -18.25
C ILE A 216 -3.60 -2.95 -19.73
N ASP A 217 -3.90 -3.89 -20.63
CA ASP A 217 -4.09 -3.62 -22.05
C ASP A 217 -5.25 -2.63 -22.28
N SER A 218 -6.32 -2.68 -21.47
CA SER A 218 -7.41 -1.70 -21.58
C SER A 218 -6.94 -0.29 -21.26
N ILE A 219 -6.03 -0.10 -20.30
CA ILE A 219 -5.47 1.23 -19.97
C ILE A 219 -4.77 1.83 -21.19
N VAL A 220 -3.90 1.05 -21.85
CA VAL A 220 -3.10 1.57 -22.98
C VAL A 220 -3.83 1.61 -24.33
N ASN A 221 -5.05 1.05 -24.42
CA ASN A 221 -5.81 0.97 -25.68
C ASN A 221 -7.15 1.73 -25.65
N THR A 222 -7.70 2.07 -24.48
CA THR A 222 -8.88 2.95 -24.39
C THR A 222 -8.47 4.38 -24.74
N PRO A 223 -9.19 5.11 -25.62
CA PRO A 223 -8.89 6.51 -25.94
C PRO A 223 -8.74 7.37 -24.68
N GLY A 224 -7.78 8.31 -24.68
CA GLY A 224 -7.48 9.21 -23.54
C GLY A 224 -8.51 10.32 -23.31
N ASP A 225 -9.78 10.05 -23.58
CA ASP A 225 -10.88 10.97 -23.28
C ASP A 225 -11.13 10.99 -21.76
N PHE A 226 -11.56 12.14 -21.23
CA PHE A 226 -11.86 12.32 -19.81
C PHE A 226 -13.18 13.06 -19.61
N THR A 227 -13.76 12.87 -18.43
CA THR A 227 -14.93 13.61 -17.95
C THR A 227 -14.64 14.10 -16.53
N THR A 228 -15.29 15.19 -16.11
CA THR A 228 -15.13 15.69 -14.75
C THR A 228 -16.33 16.50 -14.31
N SER A 229 -16.66 16.38 -13.03
CA SER A 229 -17.62 17.23 -12.32
C SER A 229 -16.93 18.36 -11.53
N GLY A 230 -15.60 18.33 -11.37
CA GLY A 230 -14.79 19.28 -10.60
C GLY A 230 -14.10 20.39 -11.41
N GLY A 231 -14.24 20.37 -12.73
CA GLY A 231 -13.59 21.30 -13.65
C GLY A 231 -12.32 20.73 -14.29
N VAL A 232 -11.94 21.26 -15.45
CA VAL A 232 -10.78 20.76 -16.22
C VAL A 232 -9.49 21.31 -15.64
N ILE A 233 -8.66 20.42 -15.10
CA ILE A 233 -7.30 20.70 -14.62
C ILE A 233 -6.26 20.39 -15.72
N HIS A 234 -5.00 20.77 -15.51
CA HIS A 234 -3.96 20.62 -16.55
C HIS A 234 -3.57 19.16 -16.77
N GLU A 235 -3.56 18.36 -15.70
CA GLU A 235 -3.22 16.94 -15.68
C GLU A 235 -4.12 16.12 -16.59
N MET A 236 -5.42 16.48 -16.69
CA MET A 236 -6.36 15.84 -17.63
C MET A 236 -5.96 16.08 -19.10
N ARG A 237 -5.50 17.29 -19.41
CA ARG A 237 -5.07 17.66 -20.78
C ARG A 237 -3.74 16.99 -21.11
N GLU A 238 -2.81 17.00 -20.17
CA GLU A 238 -1.47 16.41 -20.30
C GLU A 238 -1.53 14.88 -20.44
N ALA A 239 -2.38 14.21 -19.65
CA ALA A 239 -2.57 12.77 -19.72
C ALA A 239 -3.03 12.33 -21.12
N ARG A 240 -3.92 13.11 -21.75
CA ARG A 240 -4.35 12.89 -23.13
C ARG A 240 -3.20 13.06 -24.14
N GLU A 241 -2.29 13.99 -23.91
CA GLU A 241 -1.14 14.25 -24.79
C GLU A 241 -0.02 13.20 -24.69
N VAL A 242 -0.03 12.34 -23.66
CA VAL A 242 0.83 11.13 -23.59
C VAL A 242 0.58 10.21 -24.80
N LYS A 243 -0.65 10.21 -25.34
CA LYS A 243 -1.07 9.45 -26.53
C LYS A 243 -0.85 7.95 -26.41
N LEU A 244 -1.05 7.41 -25.20
CA LEU A 244 -1.01 5.98 -24.90
C LEU A 244 -2.28 5.53 -24.17
N GLY A 245 -3.42 5.82 -24.80
CA GLY A 245 -4.73 5.55 -24.21
C GLY A 245 -4.97 6.36 -22.94
N GLN A 246 -5.40 5.67 -21.87
CA GLN A 246 -5.64 6.21 -20.53
C GLN A 246 -4.39 6.22 -19.63
N TYR A 247 -3.22 5.79 -20.11
CA TYR A 247 -1.98 5.83 -19.33
C TYR A 247 -1.48 7.28 -19.17
N GLY A 248 -1.75 7.89 -18.03
CA GLY A 248 -1.45 9.30 -17.75
C GLY A 248 -0.04 9.54 -17.21
N HIS A 249 1.01 9.23 -17.99
CA HIS A 249 2.41 9.40 -17.57
C HIS A 249 2.81 10.81 -17.12
N SER A 250 1.99 11.82 -17.41
CA SER A 250 2.17 13.18 -16.92
C SER A 250 1.99 13.33 -15.42
N ASN A 251 1.42 12.33 -14.72
CA ASN A 251 1.18 12.38 -13.28
C ASN A 251 1.56 11.07 -12.56
N GLN A 252 1.89 11.16 -11.28
CA GLN A 252 2.54 10.07 -10.53
C GLN A 252 1.67 8.83 -10.27
N PRO A 253 0.32 8.89 -10.16
CA PRO A 253 -0.52 7.69 -10.04
C PRO A 253 -0.34 6.68 -11.18
N SER A 254 0.26 7.11 -12.31
CA SER A 254 0.45 6.28 -13.49
C SER A 254 1.80 5.57 -13.52
N HIS A 255 2.82 6.09 -12.83
CA HIS A 255 4.23 5.76 -13.09
C HIS A 255 4.59 4.27 -12.91
N HIS A 256 3.87 3.54 -12.07
CA HIS A 256 4.08 2.10 -11.85
C HIS A 256 3.31 1.18 -12.80
N ILE A 257 2.27 1.67 -13.50
CA ILE A 257 1.28 0.84 -14.22
C ILE A 257 1.95 -0.11 -15.21
N LEU A 258 2.89 0.39 -16.02
CA LEU A 258 3.57 -0.44 -17.04
C LEU A 258 4.46 -1.53 -16.42
N TYR A 259 4.93 -1.34 -15.18
CA TYR A 259 5.69 -2.35 -14.45
C TYR A 259 4.78 -3.42 -13.81
N MET A 260 3.46 -3.19 -13.72
CA MET A 260 2.50 -4.20 -13.23
C MET A 260 2.30 -5.38 -14.21
N TYR A 261 2.69 -5.23 -15.49
CA TYR A 261 2.82 -6.36 -16.42
C TYR A 261 3.79 -7.44 -15.89
N ALA A 262 4.68 -7.11 -14.94
CA ALA A 262 5.53 -8.10 -14.29
C ALA A 262 4.72 -9.23 -13.65
N PHE A 263 3.50 -8.95 -13.17
CA PHE A 263 2.59 -9.95 -12.57
C PHE A 263 1.63 -10.60 -13.57
N SER A 264 1.61 -10.13 -14.82
CA SER A 264 0.70 -10.61 -15.86
C SER A 264 1.23 -11.83 -16.62
N SER A 265 0.45 -12.31 -17.60
CA SER A 265 0.89 -13.38 -18.52
C SER A 265 1.84 -12.88 -19.61
N GLU A 266 1.99 -11.57 -19.79
CA GLU A 266 2.75 -10.94 -20.88
C GLU A 266 3.75 -9.88 -20.39
N PRO A 267 4.73 -10.25 -19.54
CA PRO A 267 5.64 -9.30 -18.91
C PRO A 267 6.57 -8.56 -19.90
N TRP A 268 6.72 -9.05 -21.13
CA TRP A 268 7.50 -8.35 -22.17
C TRP A 268 6.82 -7.04 -22.63
N LYS A 269 5.52 -6.83 -22.33
CA LYS A 269 4.84 -5.56 -22.63
C LYS A 269 5.39 -4.38 -21.84
N THR A 270 5.90 -4.57 -20.61
CA THR A 270 6.66 -3.54 -19.89
C THR A 270 7.78 -2.99 -20.77
N GLN A 271 8.55 -3.86 -21.43
CA GLN A 271 9.71 -3.47 -22.24
C GLN A 271 9.31 -2.60 -23.43
N LYS A 272 8.20 -2.95 -24.10
CA LYS A 272 7.65 -2.17 -25.22
C LYS A 272 7.24 -0.77 -24.75
N TYR A 273 6.37 -0.69 -23.75
CA TYR A 273 5.73 0.57 -23.37
C TYR A 273 6.67 1.49 -22.60
N VAL A 274 7.54 0.98 -21.73
CA VAL A 274 8.53 1.83 -21.03
C VAL A 274 9.51 2.45 -22.04
N ARG A 275 9.95 1.69 -23.06
CA ARG A 275 10.84 2.23 -24.10
C ARG A 275 10.17 3.27 -24.99
N ASP A 276 8.90 3.08 -25.29
CA ASP A 276 8.08 4.04 -26.00
C ASP A 276 7.93 5.37 -25.22
N ILE A 277 7.61 5.28 -23.93
CA ILE A 277 7.48 6.45 -23.05
C ILE A 277 8.79 7.21 -22.90
N LEU A 278 9.90 6.51 -22.58
CA LEU A 278 11.23 7.13 -22.50
C LEU A 278 11.63 7.86 -23.79
N ALA A 279 11.24 7.33 -24.95
CA ALA A 279 11.60 7.92 -26.24
C ALA A 279 10.75 9.15 -26.62
N ARG A 280 9.48 9.21 -26.18
CA ARG A 280 8.53 10.24 -26.64
C ARG A 280 8.22 11.33 -25.62
N THR A 281 8.31 11.04 -24.32
CA THR A 281 7.78 11.93 -23.27
C THR A 281 8.85 12.73 -22.53
N TYR A 282 10.13 12.50 -22.86
CA TYR A 282 11.27 13.22 -22.29
C TYR A 282 12.12 13.86 -23.40
N VAL A 283 11.46 14.67 -24.22
CA VAL A 283 12.04 15.35 -25.39
C VAL A 283 11.78 16.84 -25.30
N GLY A 284 12.55 17.68 -25.99
CA GLY A 284 12.31 19.13 -26.01
C GLY A 284 12.87 19.94 -24.84
N SER A 285 13.83 19.37 -24.11
CA SER A 285 14.53 20.05 -23.01
C SER A 285 15.33 21.27 -23.48
N ASP A 286 15.76 21.31 -24.74
CA ASP A 286 16.47 22.41 -25.38
C ASP A 286 15.61 23.67 -25.58
N PHE A 287 14.27 23.55 -25.54
CA PHE A 287 13.33 24.66 -25.63
C PHE A 287 12.31 24.70 -24.48
N GLY A 288 12.62 24.02 -23.36
CA GLY A 288 11.84 24.11 -22.12
C GLY A 288 10.57 23.27 -22.06
N GLN A 289 10.43 22.24 -22.88
CA GLN A 289 9.29 21.29 -22.87
C GLN A 289 9.72 19.85 -22.53
N GLY A 290 10.77 19.70 -21.71
CA GLY A 290 11.42 18.42 -21.42
C GLY A 290 10.58 17.38 -20.67
N TYR A 291 9.42 17.77 -20.14
CA TYR A 291 8.48 16.90 -19.43
C TYR A 291 7.07 17.08 -19.99
N ILE A 292 6.28 16.00 -19.96
CA ILE A 292 4.90 15.97 -20.47
C ILE A 292 3.87 16.45 -19.43
N GLY A 293 4.30 16.68 -18.19
CA GLY A 293 3.52 17.18 -17.05
C GLY A 293 4.47 17.74 -15.99
N ASP A 294 4.00 17.86 -14.76
CA ASP A 294 4.82 18.35 -13.64
C ASP A 294 5.97 17.38 -13.30
N GLU A 295 7.14 17.96 -12.98
CA GLU A 295 8.35 17.19 -12.67
C GLU A 295 8.32 16.57 -11.27
N ASP A 296 7.60 17.24 -10.36
CA ASP A 296 7.34 16.85 -8.97
C ASP A 296 8.57 16.50 -8.14
N ASN A 297 9.43 17.50 -7.98
CA ASN A 297 10.49 17.54 -6.98
C ASN A 297 11.46 16.34 -7.10
N GLY A 298 11.77 15.93 -8.33
CA GLY A 298 12.66 14.82 -8.63
C GLY A 298 11.96 13.46 -8.82
N GLU A 299 10.64 13.35 -8.66
CA GLU A 299 9.93 12.07 -8.82
C GLU A 299 9.97 11.60 -10.28
N GLN A 300 9.51 12.42 -11.23
CA GLN A 300 9.45 12.04 -12.64
C GLN A 300 10.86 11.88 -13.24
N SER A 301 11.81 12.73 -12.81
CA SER A 301 13.23 12.58 -13.16
C SER A 301 13.82 11.27 -12.64
N ALA A 302 13.51 10.86 -11.40
CA ALA A 302 13.99 9.60 -10.86
C ALA A 302 13.39 8.41 -11.62
N TRP A 303 12.11 8.50 -12.03
CA TRP A 303 11.50 7.50 -12.91
C TRP A 303 12.28 7.38 -14.23
N GLN A 304 12.58 8.50 -14.88
CA GLN A 304 13.31 8.54 -16.15
C GLN A 304 14.70 7.90 -16.03
N ILE A 305 15.48 8.28 -15.00
CA ILE A 305 16.85 7.80 -14.81
C ILE A 305 16.85 6.30 -14.53
N LEU A 306 16.05 5.83 -13.57
CA LEU A 306 16.01 4.42 -13.19
C LEU A 306 15.49 3.56 -14.34
N SER A 307 14.41 3.99 -15.00
CA SER A 307 13.83 3.28 -16.15
C SER A 307 14.79 3.22 -17.33
N SER A 308 15.58 4.28 -17.57
CA SER A 308 16.65 4.30 -18.57
C SER A 308 17.76 3.28 -18.30
N MET A 309 18.01 2.96 -17.03
CA MET A 309 18.90 1.86 -16.61
C MET A 309 18.21 0.48 -16.66
N GLY A 310 16.91 0.43 -16.99
CA GLY A 310 16.12 -0.80 -16.98
C GLY A 310 15.76 -1.28 -15.58
N LEU A 311 15.72 -0.40 -14.58
CA LEU A 311 15.43 -0.69 -13.17
C LEU A 311 14.23 0.15 -12.69
N TYR A 312 13.34 -0.42 -11.90
CA TYR A 312 12.24 0.34 -11.30
C TYR A 312 11.90 -0.16 -9.89
N PRO A 313 11.87 0.71 -8.87
CA PRO A 313 11.56 0.31 -7.49
C PRO A 313 10.04 0.18 -7.27
N LEU A 314 9.38 -0.75 -7.98
CA LEU A 314 7.93 -0.92 -8.00
C LEU A 314 7.29 -1.01 -6.61
N THR A 315 7.89 -1.80 -5.73
CA THR A 315 7.41 -1.99 -4.36
C THR A 315 8.51 -1.53 -3.40
N LEU A 316 8.40 -0.31 -2.90
CA LEU A 316 9.28 0.16 -1.81
C LEU A 316 9.21 -0.80 -0.61
N SER A 317 10.31 -0.93 0.13
CA SER A 317 10.53 -1.90 1.22
C SER A 317 10.59 -3.39 0.80
N SER A 318 10.49 -3.70 -0.49
CA SER A 318 10.71 -5.06 -1.01
C SER A 318 12.19 -5.45 -1.10
N ASN A 319 13.10 -4.47 -1.13
CA ASN A 319 14.51 -4.63 -1.53
C ASN A 319 14.69 -5.16 -2.97
N GLN A 320 13.75 -4.88 -3.87
CA GLN A 320 13.81 -5.32 -5.27
C GLN A 320 13.65 -4.17 -6.25
N PHE A 321 14.35 -4.26 -7.38
CA PHE A 321 14.07 -3.47 -8.58
C PHE A 321 13.48 -4.39 -9.63
N VAL A 322 12.32 -4.03 -10.17
CA VAL A 322 11.72 -4.70 -11.32
C VAL A 322 12.51 -4.32 -12.56
N LEU A 323 12.82 -5.32 -13.39
CA LEU A 323 13.61 -5.18 -14.59
C LEU A 323 12.72 -4.72 -15.75
N GLY A 324 13.03 -3.56 -16.31
CA GLY A 324 12.42 -3.01 -17.52
C GLY A 324 13.22 -3.35 -18.78
N SER A 325 13.43 -2.35 -19.63
CA SER A 325 14.28 -2.40 -20.81
C SER A 325 15.19 -1.17 -20.82
N PRO A 326 16.53 -1.34 -20.78
CA PRO A 326 17.43 -0.19 -20.73
C PRO A 326 17.34 0.65 -22.00
N LEU A 327 17.64 1.95 -21.87
CA LEU A 327 17.62 2.92 -22.97
C LEU A 327 18.98 3.03 -23.67
N PHE A 328 20.07 2.94 -22.93
CA PHE A 328 21.43 3.06 -23.46
C PHE A 328 22.06 1.70 -23.79
N LYS A 329 23.10 1.70 -24.64
CA LYS A 329 23.93 0.51 -24.87
C LYS A 329 24.79 0.16 -23.67
N SER A 330 25.22 1.16 -22.92
CA SER A 330 25.88 1.00 -21.64
C SER A 330 25.58 2.19 -20.74
N ALA A 331 25.35 1.94 -19.46
CA ALA A 331 25.24 2.95 -18.42
C ALA A 331 25.97 2.44 -17.17
N SER A 332 26.69 3.30 -16.48
CA SER A 332 27.39 2.92 -15.24
C SER A 332 27.09 3.91 -14.13
N ILE A 333 26.93 3.38 -12.92
CA ILE A 333 26.70 4.15 -11.70
C ILE A 333 27.75 3.75 -10.67
N LYS A 334 28.38 4.76 -10.06
CA LYS A 334 29.24 4.55 -8.89
C LYS A 334 28.34 4.38 -7.68
N LEU A 335 28.38 3.20 -7.09
CA LEU A 335 27.59 2.86 -5.92
C LEU A 335 28.21 3.49 -4.65
N PRO A 336 27.41 3.77 -3.62
CA PRO A 336 27.86 4.38 -2.36
C PRO A 336 28.98 3.62 -1.64
N ASN A 337 29.12 2.32 -1.89
CA ASN A 337 30.17 1.48 -1.29
C ASN A 337 31.47 1.45 -2.12
N GLY A 338 31.64 2.39 -3.05
CA GLY A 338 32.83 2.53 -3.89
C GLY A 338 32.88 1.57 -5.09
N LYS A 339 31.93 0.65 -5.22
CA LYS A 339 31.84 -0.25 -6.37
C LYS A 339 31.12 0.43 -7.53
N THR A 340 31.17 -0.19 -8.71
CA THR A 340 30.44 0.27 -9.89
C THR A 340 29.43 -0.79 -10.31
N LEU A 341 28.19 -0.37 -10.58
CA LEU A 341 27.24 -1.18 -11.34
C LEU A 341 27.26 -0.70 -12.79
N THR A 342 27.50 -1.61 -13.72
CA THR A 342 27.38 -1.36 -15.15
C THR A 342 26.18 -2.11 -15.70
N VAL A 343 25.25 -1.39 -16.31
CA VAL A 343 24.20 -1.95 -17.16
C VAL A 343 24.76 -2.06 -18.58
N ASP A 344 24.87 -3.28 -19.11
CA ASP A 344 25.45 -3.58 -20.42
C ASP A 344 24.37 -4.14 -21.36
N ALA A 345 24.07 -3.44 -22.45
CA ALA A 345 23.05 -3.80 -23.44
C ALA A 345 23.55 -3.48 -24.87
N PRO A 346 24.62 -4.13 -25.35
CA PRO A 346 25.34 -3.69 -26.56
C PRO A 346 24.49 -3.71 -27.83
N ASN A 347 23.50 -4.61 -27.88
CA ASN A 347 22.57 -4.74 -29.00
C ASN A 347 21.34 -3.81 -28.88
N ASN A 348 21.30 -2.90 -27.89
CA ASN A 348 20.20 -1.97 -27.74
C ASN A 348 20.10 -1.00 -28.93
N SER A 349 18.86 -0.75 -29.36
CA SER A 349 18.50 0.18 -30.45
C SER A 349 17.02 0.53 -30.35
N ASP A 350 16.53 1.37 -31.27
CA ASP A 350 15.11 1.69 -31.40
C ASP A 350 14.27 0.47 -31.80
N LYS A 351 14.91 -0.53 -32.45
CA LYS A 351 14.26 -1.79 -32.83
C LYS A 351 14.38 -2.86 -31.74
N ASN A 352 15.54 -2.95 -31.10
CA ASN A 352 15.84 -3.99 -30.12
C ASN A 352 15.40 -3.58 -28.72
N VAL A 353 14.10 -3.48 -28.51
CA VAL A 353 13.50 -3.05 -27.23
C VAL A 353 13.26 -4.19 -26.25
N TYR A 354 13.21 -5.44 -26.71
CA TYR A 354 12.90 -6.59 -25.87
C TYR A 354 14.13 -7.25 -25.26
N VAL A 355 13.97 -7.84 -24.08
CA VAL A 355 15.03 -8.52 -23.35
C VAL A 355 14.86 -10.03 -23.48
N ASP A 356 15.76 -10.69 -24.19
CA ASP A 356 15.78 -12.15 -24.33
C ASP A 356 16.36 -12.84 -23.09
N LYS A 357 17.48 -12.31 -22.57
CA LYS A 357 18.20 -12.88 -21.42
C LYS A 357 18.81 -11.77 -20.56
N VAL A 358 18.85 -12.00 -19.25
CA VAL A 358 19.57 -11.15 -18.29
C VAL A 358 20.61 -12.00 -17.55
N THR A 359 21.79 -11.43 -17.32
CA THR A 359 22.82 -12.01 -16.46
C THR A 359 23.40 -10.96 -15.53
N PHE A 360 23.75 -11.35 -14.30
CA PHE A 360 24.53 -10.53 -13.38
C PHE A 360 25.85 -11.22 -13.09
N ASN A 361 26.97 -10.57 -13.43
CA ASN A 361 28.32 -11.13 -13.32
C ASN A 361 28.41 -12.56 -13.92
N GLY A 362 27.87 -12.73 -15.13
CA GLY A 362 27.83 -14.01 -15.87
C GLY A 362 26.73 -14.99 -15.43
N LYS A 363 26.10 -14.80 -14.26
CA LYS A 363 25.04 -15.68 -13.75
C LYS A 363 23.67 -15.29 -14.30
N LYS A 364 22.93 -16.24 -14.85
CA LYS A 364 21.59 -16.01 -15.43
C LYS A 364 20.58 -15.55 -14.36
N ILE A 365 19.80 -14.53 -14.70
CA ILE A 365 18.63 -14.07 -13.92
C ILE A 365 17.36 -14.42 -14.71
N THR A 366 16.52 -15.30 -14.15
CA THR A 366 15.20 -15.62 -14.72
C THR A 366 14.09 -14.74 -14.14
N SER A 367 14.26 -14.27 -12.89
CA SER A 367 13.34 -13.35 -12.24
C SER A 367 13.18 -12.04 -13.03
N LEU A 368 11.99 -11.47 -12.95
CA LEU A 368 11.65 -10.14 -13.42
C LEU A 368 12.11 -9.05 -12.46
N ALA A 369 12.73 -9.40 -11.34
CA ALA A 369 13.32 -8.44 -10.41
C ALA A 369 14.75 -8.84 -10.04
N ILE A 370 15.52 -7.86 -9.58
CA ILE A 370 16.84 -8.05 -9.01
C ILE A 370 16.87 -7.45 -7.60
N ASP A 371 17.43 -8.21 -6.66
CA ASP A 371 17.53 -7.75 -5.27
C ASP A 371 18.56 -6.61 -5.14
N TYR A 372 18.23 -5.62 -4.32
CA TYR A 372 19.09 -4.50 -3.97
C TYR A 372 20.47 -4.95 -3.47
N LYS A 373 20.53 -5.96 -2.60
CA LYS A 373 21.81 -6.53 -2.11
C LYS A 373 22.66 -7.12 -3.24
N THR A 374 22.05 -7.57 -4.33
CA THR A 374 22.77 -8.06 -5.50
C THR A 374 23.35 -6.90 -6.28
N ILE A 375 22.55 -5.85 -6.54
CA ILE A 375 23.04 -4.59 -7.15
C ILE A 375 24.23 -4.02 -6.37
N MET A 376 24.14 -3.95 -5.04
CA MET A 376 25.20 -3.41 -4.19
C MET A 376 26.52 -4.21 -4.21
N LYS A 377 26.56 -5.39 -4.85
CA LYS A 377 27.82 -6.12 -5.07
C LYS A 377 28.66 -5.52 -6.20
N GLY A 378 28.10 -4.64 -7.04
CA GLY A 378 28.74 -4.10 -8.23
C GLY A 378 28.97 -5.16 -9.32
N GLY A 379 29.62 -4.74 -10.40
CA GLY A 379 29.86 -5.54 -11.59
C GLY A 379 28.84 -5.27 -12.70
N THR A 380 28.57 -6.26 -13.53
CA THR A 380 27.82 -6.07 -14.79
C THR A 380 26.46 -6.76 -14.75
N LEU A 381 25.40 -5.96 -14.91
CA LEU A 381 24.05 -6.40 -15.23
C LEU A 381 23.87 -6.33 -16.76
N LYS A 382 23.98 -7.48 -17.43
CA LYS A 382 23.92 -7.57 -18.88
C LYS A 382 22.53 -7.95 -19.38
N PHE A 383 22.01 -7.18 -20.32
CA PHE A 383 20.77 -7.41 -21.06
C PHE A 383 21.08 -7.83 -22.49
N ASN A 384 20.63 -9.02 -22.87
CA ASN A 384 20.63 -9.45 -24.27
C ASN A 384 19.35 -8.92 -24.94
N MET A 385 19.51 -7.89 -25.77
CA MET A 385 18.42 -7.18 -26.43
C MET A 385 18.03 -7.86 -27.76
N SER A 386 16.74 -7.80 -28.10
CA SER A 386 16.14 -8.43 -29.27
C SER A 386 15.01 -7.56 -29.84
N ALA A 387 14.79 -7.63 -31.15
CA ALA A 387 13.63 -7.01 -31.82
C ALA A 387 12.31 -7.76 -31.58
N LYS A 388 12.38 -9.04 -31.18
CA LYS A 388 11.20 -9.88 -30.90
C LYS A 388 11.12 -10.23 -29.41
N PRO A 389 9.92 -10.24 -28.81
CA PRO A 389 9.76 -10.58 -27.40
C PRO A 389 10.05 -12.07 -27.15
N ASN A 390 10.80 -12.35 -26.08
CA ASN A 390 10.87 -13.71 -25.54
C ASN A 390 9.64 -13.99 -24.67
N LYS A 391 8.62 -14.60 -25.27
CA LYS A 391 7.34 -14.90 -24.60
C LYS A 391 7.42 -15.94 -23.48
N LYS A 392 8.57 -16.58 -23.26
CA LYS A 392 8.79 -17.56 -22.20
C LYS A 392 9.47 -16.96 -20.96
N ARG A 393 10.10 -15.79 -21.07
CA ARG A 393 10.84 -15.16 -19.95
C ARG A 393 9.86 -14.55 -18.94
N GLY A 394 10.03 -14.86 -17.66
CA GLY A 394 9.31 -14.19 -16.57
C GLY A 394 7.83 -14.56 -16.42
N THR A 395 7.37 -15.61 -17.10
CA THR A 395 5.96 -16.06 -17.02
C THR A 395 5.72 -17.03 -15.86
N ALA A 396 6.77 -17.67 -15.32
CA ALA A 396 6.64 -18.59 -14.20
C ALA A 396 6.41 -17.85 -12.87
N ALA A 397 5.65 -18.47 -11.96
CA ALA A 397 5.32 -17.92 -10.64
C ALA A 397 6.56 -17.51 -9.82
N LYS A 398 7.66 -18.28 -9.92
CA LYS A 398 8.93 -18.00 -9.20
C LYS A 398 9.71 -16.81 -9.76
N ASP A 399 9.39 -16.38 -10.99
CA ASP A 399 10.07 -15.27 -11.63
C ASP A 399 9.38 -13.92 -11.34
N LYS A 400 8.22 -13.94 -10.67
CA LYS A 400 7.46 -12.73 -10.31
C LYS A 400 8.14 -11.95 -9.16
N PRO A 401 7.99 -10.61 -9.12
CA PRO A 401 8.48 -9.81 -7.99
C PRO A 401 7.76 -10.13 -6.67
N MET A 402 8.21 -9.49 -5.59
CA MET A 402 7.58 -9.57 -4.26
C MET A 402 6.07 -9.28 -4.32
N SER A 403 5.30 -10.04 -3.56
CA SER A 403 3.86 -9.88 -3.39
C SER A 403 3.46 -10.43 -2.03
N LEU A 404 2.54 -9.78 -1.31
CA LEU A 404 2.04 -10.28 -0.03
C LEU A 404 1.31 -11.63 -0.16
N THR A 405 0.52 -11.77 -1.22
CA THR A 405 -0.19 -12.98 -1.61
C THR A 405 0.69 -13.86 -2.50
N LYS A 406 0.65 -15.16 -2.22
CA LYS A 406 1.37 -16.15 -3.04
C LYS A 406 0.69 -16.29 -4.40
N SER A 407 1.48 -16.47 -5.45
CA SER A 407 0.98 -16.73 -6.80
C SER A 407 -0.09 -17.84 -6.82
N GLY A 408 -1.20 -17.59 -7.51
CA GLY A 408 -2.33 -18.53 -7.65
C GLY A 408 -3.22 -18.63 -6.42
N LYS A 409 -3.06 -17.76 -5.42
CA LYS A 409 -3.96 -17.64 -4.27
C LYS A 409 -4.73 -16.33 -4.33
N THR A 410 -5.97 -16.36 -3.86
CA THR A 410 -6.76 -15.15 -3.63
C THR A 410 -6.32 -14.51 -2.33
N PRO A 411 -6.14 -13.18 -2.28
CA PRO A 411 -5.90 -12.47 -1.02
C PRO A 411 -7.04 -12.74 -0.03
N THR A 412 -6.73 -12.77 1.27
CA THR A 412 -7.73 -12.98 2.32
C THR A 412 -7.47 -12.00 3.46
N VAL A 413 -8.36 -11.02 3.55
CA VAL A 413 -8.38 -10.03 4.63
C VAL A 413 -9.17 -10.61 5.80
N LYS A 414 -8.70 -10.38 7.02
CA LYS A 414 -9.51 -10.55 8.23
C LYS A 414 -10.27 -9.26 8.45
N THR A 415 -11.58 -9.38 8.56
CA THR A 415 -12.48 -8.28 8.89
C THR A 415 -12.98 -8.45 10.31
N ASP A 416 -13.64 -7.44 10.85
CA ASP A 416 -14.32 -7.59 12.12
C ASP A 416 -15.44 -8.64 11.98
N VAL A 417 -15.39 -9.67 12.81
CA VAL A 417 -16.45 -10.67 12.83
C VAL A 417 -17.64 -10.22 13.68
N LEU A 418 -17.52 -9.14 14.47
CA LEU A 418 -18.62 -8.58 15.27
C LEU A 418 -19.79 -8.09 14.43
N ASP A 419 -19.51 -7.52 13.25
CA ASP A 419 -20.50 -7.13 12.24
C ASP A 419 -21.40 -8.30 11.78
N HIS A 420 -20.94 -9.53 12.00
CA HIS A 420 -21.67 -10.76 11.68
C HIS A 420 -22.03 -11.58 12.92
N SER A 421 -22.04 -10.93 14.09
CA SER A 421 -22.53 -11.52 15.33
C SER A 421 -24.04 -11.77 15.26
N SER A 422 -24.50 -12.83 15.93
CA SER A 422 -25.93 -13.10 16.10
C SER A 422 -26.49 -12.47 17.36
N ALA A 423 -25.64 -12.19 18.36
CA ALA A 423 -26.01 -11.47 19.56
C ALA A 423 -24.75 -10.94 20.25
N VAL A 424 -24.86 -9.73 20.80
CA VAL A 424 -23.91 -9.15 21.74
C VAL A 424 -24.62 -9.00 23.08
N LYS A 425 -23.99 -9.45 24.16
CA LYS A 425 -24.45 -9.27 25.54
C LYS A 425 -23.33 -8.61 26.32
N SER A 426 -23.65 -7.54 27.05
CA SER A 426 -22.66 -6.84 27.85
C SER A 426 -23.21 -6.47 29.22
N THR A 427 -22.31 -6.35 30.19
CA THR A 427 -22.57 -5.65 31.46
C THR A 427 -22.11 -4.19 31.41
N ILE A 428 -21.67 -3.70 30.25
CA ILE A 428 -21.27 -2.32 29.99
C ILE A 428 -22.51 -1.55 29.54
N ASP A 429 -22.78 -0.43 30.20
CA ASP A 429 -23.82 0.50 29.77
C ASP A 429 -23.43 1.14 28.43
N ASN A 430 -24.38 1.28 27.51
CA ASN A 430 -24.15 1.80 26.15
C ASN A 430 -23.08 1.05 25.34
N TYR A 431 -22.89 -0.26 25.56
CA TYR A 431 -21.87 -1.06 24.87
C TYR A 431 -21.89 -0.97 23.34
N GLN A 432 -22.98 -0.51 22.72
CA GLN A 432 -23.11 -0.31 21.28
C GLN A 432 -22.06 0.67 20.75
N GLU A 433 -21.62 1.63 21.56
CA GLU A 433 -20.53 2.56 21.23
C GLU A 433 -19.15 1.87 21.15
N LEU A 434 -19.02 0.61 21.57
CA LEU A 434 -17.76 -0.15 21.38
C LEU A 434 -17.69 -0.88 20.03
N ILE A 435 -18.79 -0.87 19.27
CA ILE A 435 -18.97 -1.68 18.06
C ILE A 435 -19.69 -0.89 16.96
N ASP A 436 -19.63 0.44 17.02
CA ASP A 436 -20.31 1.34 16.07
C ASP A 436 -19.38 1.79 14.93
N ASN A 437 -18.15 1.27 14.89
CA ASN A 437 -17.09 1.65 13.97
C ASN A 437 -16.73 3.14 14.08
N ASN A 438 -16.74 3.71 15.28
CA ASN A 438 -16.43 5.13 15.50
C ASN A 438 -15.73 5.41 16.83
N SER A 439 -14.42 5.61 16.78
CA SER A 439 -13.63 5.92 17.99
C SER A 439 -13.92 7.27 18.65
N LYS A 440 -14.81 8.10 18.11
CA LYS A 440 -15.26 9.34 18.76
C LYS A 440 -16.35 9.11 19.82
N THR A 441 -17.04 7.98 19.79
CA THR A 441 -17.94 7.55 20.89
C THR A 441 -17.14 6.78 21.93
N SER A 442 -17.69 6.60 23.15
CA SER A 442 -16.90 6.00 24.23
C SER A 442 -17.71 5.53 25.42
N VAL A 443 -17.30 4.41 26.00
CA VAL A 443 -17.85 3.92 27.27
C VAL A 443 -16.77 3.79 28.33
N GLN A 444 -17.18 4.03 29.58
CA GLN A 444 -16.37 3.70 30.74
C GLN A 444 -16.47 2.21 31.04
N ILE A 445 -15.32 1.58 31.23
CA ILE A 445 -15.19 0.15 31.54
C ILE A 445 -14.46 0.00 32.87
N ASP A 446 -14.95 -0.86 33.74
CA ASP A 446 -14.37 -1.23 35.04
C ASP A 446 -14.19 -2.75 35.20
N ASN A 447 -13.80 -3.18 36.41
CA ASN A 447 -13.52 -4.59 36.74
C ASN A 447 -14.73 -5.54 36.69
N LYS A 448 -15.96 -5.01 36.64
CA LYS A 448 -17.22 -5.78 36.59
C LYS A 448 -17.73 -5.95 35.16
N ASN A 449 -17.08 -5.28 34.21
CA ASN A 449 -17.54 -5.24 32.84
C ASN A 449 -17.08 -6.44 32.02
N GLU A 450 -18.02 -7.00 31.27
CA GLU A 450 -17.80 -8.08 30.32
C GLU A 450 -18.52 -7.78 29.00
N LEU A 451 -17.91 -8.18 27.89
CA LEU A 451 -18.52 -8.16 26.56
C LEU A 451 -18.53 -9.56 25.99
N THR A 452 -19.71 -10.12 25.74
CA THR A 452 -19.90 -11.46 25.16
C THR A 452 -20.52 -11.37 23.79
N VAL A 453 -19.86 -11.99 22.83
CA VAL A 453 -20.22 -11.98 21.41
C VAL A 453 -20.56 -13.41 21.02
N SER A 454 -21.67 -13.59 20.32
CA SER A 454 -22.15 -14.88 19.85
C SER A 454 -22.27 -14.92 18.32
N PHE A 455 -22.00 -16.09 17.74
CA PHE A 455 -22.05 -16.34 16.31
C PHE A 455 -22.90 -17.57 16.02
N ASN A 456 -23.65 -17.54 14.90
CA ASN A 456 -24.41 -18.70 14.43
C ASN A 456 -23.50 -19.90 14.09
N LYS A 457 -22.32 -19.61 13.52
CA LYS A 457 -21.28 -20.60 13.19
C LYS A 457 -20.00 -20.26 13.94
N ALA A 458 -19.24 -21.28 14.34
CA ALA A 458 -18.00 -21.06 15.07
C ALA A 458 -16.96 -20.31 14.21
N LYS A 459 -16.47 -19.18 14.71
CA LYS A 459 -15.48 -18.31 14.06
C LYS A 459 -14.11 -18.45 14.71
N LYS A 460 -13.05 -18.20 13.95
CA LYS A 460 -11.68 -18.11 14.48
C LYS A 460 -11.25 -16.66 14.52
N VAL A 461 -11.22 -16.08 15.71
CA VAL A 461 -10.65 -14.76 15.96
C VAL A 461 -9.13 -14.88 16.00
N LYS A 462 -8.43 -13.94 15.36
CA LYS A 462 -6.98 -13.94 15.18
C LYS A 462 -6.32 -12.69 15.75
N LEU A 463 -7.02 -11.57 15.73
CA LEU A 463 -6.60 -10.33 16.36
C LEU A 463 -7.77 -9.78 17.16
N LEU A 464 -7.45 -9.06 18.22
CA LEU A 464 -8.35 -8.13 18.91
C LEU A 464 -7.76 -6.74 18.67
N THR A 465 -8.58 -5.76 18.32
CA THR A 465 -8.19 -4.34 18.41
C THR A 465 -8.92 -3.71 19.58
N LEU A 466 -8.27 -2.75 20.23
CA LEU A 466 -8.86 -1.93 21.28
C LEU A 466 -8.47 -0.48 20.98
N THR A 467 -9.45 0.42 20.97
CA THR A 467 -9.22 1.85 20.76
C THR A 467 -9.62 2.62 21.99
N ASN A 468 -8.70 3.39 22.57
CA ASN A 468 -9.02 4.34 23.62
C ASN A 468 -9.54 5.65 23.01
N THR A 469 -10.20 6.48 23.80
CA THR A 469 -10.45 7.89 23.45
C THR A 469 -9.46 8.83 24.13
N LYS A 470 -8.95 8.46 25.30
CA LYS A 470 -7.99 9.26 26.09
C LYS A 470 -6.82 8.41 26.58
N THR A 471 -5.62 8.99 26.61
CA THR A 471 -4.36 8.38 27.06
C THR A 471 -4.39 7.83 28.50
N LYS A 472 -5.30 8.32 29.35
CA LYS A 472 -5.47 7.83 30.74
C LYS A 472 -6.09 6.43 30.85
N THR A 473 -6.51 5.81 29.74
CA THR A 473 -7.09 4.47 29.71
C THR A 473 -6.03 3.40 30.00
N THR A 474 -6.22 2.64 31.09
CA THR A 474 -5.33 1.51 31.43
C THR A 474 -6.11 0.27 31.85
N PHE A 475 -5.63 -0.92 31.45
CA PHE A 475 -6.16 -2.19 31.93
C PHE A 475 -5.03 -3.10 32.42
N LYS A 476 -5.20 -3.64 33.64
CA LYS A 476 -4.28 -4.62 34.21
C LYS A 476 -4.27 -5.89 33.36
N THR A 477 -5.46 -6.41 33.04
CA THR A 477 -5.61 -7.54 32.12
C THR A 477 -6.93 -7.49 31.38
N ILE A 478 -6.93 -7.97 30.13
CA ILE A 478 -8.14 -8.29 29.39
C ILE A 478 -8.07 -9.76 29.00
N LYS A 479 -8.98 -10.57 29.53
CA LYS A 479 -9.04 -12.00 29.21
C LYS A 479 -9.97 -12.21 28.02
N VAL A 480 -9.47 -12.89 27.01
CA VAL A 480 -10.27 -13.35 25.88
C VAL A 480 -10.61 -14.82 26.11
N LEU A 481 -11.88 -15.12 26.30
CA LEU A 481 -12.40 -16.46 26.54
C LEU A 481 -13.23 -16.93 25.34
N GLY A 482 -13.22 -18.23 25.06
CA GLY A 482 -13.98 -18.85 23.99
C GLY A 482 -14.90 -19.94 24.52
N SER A 483 -16.09 -20.09 23.94
CA SER A 483 -17.04 -21.16 24.27
C SER A 483 -17.77 -21.71 23.05
N GLN A 484 -18.12 -22.99 23.09
CA GLN A 484 -18.98 -23.62 22.08
C GLN A 484 -20.48 -23.49 22.41
N ASN A 485 -20.81 -23.33 23.70
CA ASN A 485 -22.18 -23.42 24.21
C ASN A 485 -22.57 -22.24 25.11
N GLY A 486 -21.70 -21.25 25.27
CA GLY A 486 -21.91 -20.06 26.11
C GLY A 486 -21.85 -20.33 27.62
N LYS A 487 -21.64 -21.58 28.05
CA LYS A 487 -21.62 -21.99 29.46
C LYS A 487 -20.22 -22.37 29.94
N LYS A 488 -19.50 -23.19 29.16
CA LYS A 488 -18.13 -23.62 29.47
C LYS A 488 -17.14 -22.75 28.71
N TRP A 489 -16.38 -21.94 29.44
CA TRP A 489 -15.43 -20.99 28.89
C TRP A 489 -14.00 -21.51 29.02
N GLN A 490 -13.22 -21.37 27.94
CA GLN A 490 -11.79 -21.64 27.96
C GLN A 490 -11.01 -20.39 27.61
N LYS A 491 -9.88 -20.18 28.28
CA LYS A 491 -8.99 -19.06 27.98
C LYS A 491 -8.40 -19.22 26.57
N VAL A 492 -8.54 -18.18 25.76
CA VAL A 492 -7.98 -18.08 24.41
C VAL A 492 -6.72 -17.23 24.43
N SER A 493 -6.81 -16.03 25.00
CA SER A 493 -5.69 -15.10 25.16
C SER A 493 -5.83 -14.28 26.44
N THR A 494 -4.76 -13.56 26.80
CA THR A 494 -4.78 -12.58 27.88
C THR A 494 -3.86 -11.43 27.52
N ILE A 495 -4.44 -10.25 27.34
CA ILE A 495 -3.68 -8.99 27.26
C ILE A 495 -3.34 -8.58 28.68
N LYS A 496 -2.11 -8.11 28.91
CA LYS A 496 -1.63 -7.65 30.21
C LYS A 496 -1.05 -6.25 30.07
N GLN A 497 -1.22 -5.42 31.10
CA GLN A 497 -0.63 -4.09 31.19
C GLN A 497 -0.90 -3.26 29.92
N LEU A 498 -2.18 -3.10 29.60
CA LEU A 498 -2.58 -2.28 28.47
C LEU A 498 -2.57 -0.80 28.87
N ASP A 499 -1.81 -0.03 28.12
CA ASP A 499 -1.72 1.43 28.12
C ASP A 499 -1.79 1.98 26.68
N PHE A 500 -2.01 3.28 26.54
CA PHE A 500 -2.09 3.96 25.24
C PHE A 500 -1.19 5.18 25.23
N ASN A 501 -0.40 5.33 24.16
CA ASN A 501 0.55 6.44 24.02
C ASN A 501 -0.10 7.73 23.49
N TYR A 502 -1.26 7.61 22.86
CA TYR A 502 -2.00 8.71 22.25
C TYR A 502 -3.50 8.60 22.55
N ASP A 503 -4.20 9.71 22.40
CA ASP A 503 -5.67 9.73 22.35
C ASP A 503 -6.13 9.09 21.03
N TYR A 504 -7.34 8.53 21.01
CA TYR A 504 -7.92 7.89 19.82
C TYR A 504 -6.98 6.86 19.16
N PHE A 505 -6.31 6.04 19.97
CA PHE A 505 -5.24 5.14 19.55
C PHE A 505 -5.70 3.68 19.48
N THR A 506 -5.66 3.07 18.30
CA THR A 506 -6.02 1.67 18.09
C THR A 506 -4.81 0.76 18.29
N LYS A 507 -4.86 -0.15 19.28
CA LYS A 507 -3.84 -1.18 19.52
C LYS A 507 -4.31 -2.58 19.11
N PRO A 508 -3.56 -3.31 18.26
CA PRO A 508 -3.85 -4.70 17.94
C PRO A 508 -3.21 -5.67 18.93
N PHE A 509 -3.82 -6.84 19.12
CA PHE A 509 -3.29 -7.94 19.94
C PHE A 509 -3.51 -9.27 19.25
N LEU A 510 -2.46 -10.09 19.11
CA LEU A 510 -2.63 -11.45 18.58
C LEU A 510 -3.45 -12.31 19.53
N ILE A 511 -4.47 -12.95 18.97
CA ILE A 511 -5.23 -13.99 19.65
C ILE A 511 -4.63 -15.34 19.27
N ASN A 512 -4.42 -16.19 20.28
CA ASN A 512 -3.66 -17.44 20.18
C ASN A 512 -3.93 -18.16 18.84
N PRO A 513 -2.94 -18.28 17.93
CA PRO A 513 -3.16 -18.76 16.59
C PRO A 513 -3.57 -20.24 16.54
N ASN A 514 -3.27 -21.00 17.60
CA ASN A 514 -3.59 -22.41 17.77
C ASN A 514 -4.96 -22.65 18.41
N SER A 515 -5.67 -21.59 18.81
CA SER A 515 -7.04 -21.71 19.29
C SER A 515 -7.94 -22.36 18.23
N ARG A 516 -8.90 -23.16 18.70
CA ARG A 516 -9.98 -23.68 17.86
C ARG A 516 -10.98 -22.58 17.53
N LYS A 517 -11.90 -22.84 16.59
CA LYS A 517 -13.06 -21.96 16.33
C LYS A 517 -14.02 -22.01 17.51
N PHE A 518 -14.69 -20.90 17.84
CA PHE A 518 -15.72 -20.84 18.89
C PHE A 518 -16.98 -20.14 18.40
N LYS A 519 -18.13 -20.54 18.95
CA LYS A 519 -19.41 -19.85 18.73
C LYS A 519 -19.57 -18.61 19.60
N HIS A 520 -18.87 -18.53 20.72
CA HIS A 520 -18.93 -17.40 21.62
C HIS A 520 -17.54 -16.95 22.02
N TYR A 521 -17.33 -15.64 22.06
CA TYR A 521 -16.15 -15.01 22.65
C TYR A 521 -16.60 -14.09 23.78
N LYS A 522 -15.82 -14.03 24.85
CA LYS A 522 -16.06 -13.14 25.99
C LYS A 522 -14.79 -12.39 26.32
N LEU A 523 -14.88 -11.06 26.39
CA LEU A 523 -13.87 -10.18 26.93
C LEU A 523 -14.22 -9.89 28.39
N VAL A 524 -13.27 -10.14 29.29
CA VAL A 524 -13.39 -9.84 30.72
C VAL A 524 -12.30 -8.84 31.07
N PHE A 525 -12.72 -7.65 31.49
CA PHE A 525 -11.83 -6.52 31.76
C PHE A 525 -11.42 -6.49 33.24
N SER A 526 -10.17 -6.12 33.49
CA SER A 526 -9.68 -5.81 34.82
C SER A 526 -8.79 -4.57 34.75
N GLY A 527 -9.16 -3.56 35.53
CA GLY A 527 -8.72 -2.18 35.41
C GLY A 527 -9.93 -1.25 35.31
N SER A 528 -9.67 0.00 34.97
CA SER A 528 -10.70 0.97 34.61
C SER A 528 -10.19 1.87 33.49
N GLY A 529 -11.00 2.14 32.49
CA GLY A 529 -10.61 3.01 31.39
C GLY A 529 -11.74 3.26 30.39
N GLU A 530 -11.48 4.20 29.49
CA GLU A 530 -12.43 4.65 28.47
C GLU A 530 -12.03 4.04 27.12
N LEU A 531 -12.93 3.25 26.52
CA LEU A 531 -12.75 2.65 25.19
C LEU A 531 -13.80 3.19 24.23
N GLY A 532 -13.39 3.46 23.00
CA GLY A 532 -14.26 3.90 21.90
C GLY A 532 -14.49 2.87 20.80
N GLU A 533 -13.71 1.79 20.73
CA GLU A 533 -13.99 0.70 19.76
C GLU A 533 -13.30 -0.60 20.20
N VAL A 534 -13.91 -1.74 19.85
CA VAL A 534 -13.39 -3.10 20.03
C VAL A 534 -13.72 -3.94 18.80
N GLU A 535 -12.71 -4.40 18.05
CA GLU A 535 -12.95 -5.34 16.94
C GLU A 535 -12.39 -6.75 17.25
N LEU A 536 -13.08 -7.78 16.75
CA LEU A 536 -12.57 -9.16 16.73
C LEU A 536 -12.26 -9.56 15.29
N LEU A 537 -11.01 -9.42 14.87
CA LEU A 537 -10.66 -9.69 13.48
C LEU A 537 -10.47 -11.19 13.22
N GLY A 538 -11.18 -11.70 12.22
CA GLY A 538 -11.18 -13.10 11.83
C GLY A 538 -11.52 -13.30 10.35
N ASN A 539 -11.50 -14.56 9.91
CA ASN A 539 -12.05 -14.91 8.60
C ASN A 539 -13.51 -15.35 8.79
N ASN A 540 -14.37 -14.94 7.86
CA ASN A 540 -15.78 -15.31 7.85
C ASN A 540 -16.05 -16.79 7.57
#